data_AF-A0A7Y5LQ00-F1
#
_entry.id   AF-A0A7Y5LQ00-F1
#
_cell.length_a   1.000
_cell.length_b   1.000
_cell.length_c   1.000
_cell.angle_alpha   90.00
_cell.angle_beta   90.00
_cell.angle_gamma   90.00
#
_symmetry.space_group_name_H-M   'P 1'
#
loop_
_entity.id
_entity.type
_entity.pdbx_description
1 polymer ?
#
loop_
_entity_poly.entity_id
_entity_poly.type
_entity_poly.pdbx_seq_one_letter_code
_entity_poly.pdbx_strand_id
1 'polypeptide(L)'
;MGYISRVLSWVVLATVLFGCDYGGGTDDQAQGDTPLAIVVAPLESACAGTKASAVDSYRVCGQAPLELGDGTFGIRKLFDKSASPATDLFVRKIPVNDSYEVTVVGFSGGQPAFLSRRKNVKVSVDKTTDVDMVLVPYNQSACLSLDAAGKPNHRLFSAAVELPDGRVFVTGGFTGLVPDGQGSTDKFLLASGSKGTYFIDPATGQVSKGPELLEGRGAHAVVYVPALEKAVVLGGASELLWRPADADLALKYDSKAGLNTVEIIDFKQDPPVVTQGQAMMLKRVFPVVNRIGSEEIVITGGGRWPNPESDYKDAEFFNVATSTIDPTILASDFVPRSGHTMTFVKNENVSGNTIEVYLLWGGSLNDPKASLLRNTRTSGKSSVTFADLDITGDIPERTYFHSMTALGQDRFLALGGVALDSNKKLTRLENSFAYLITYTNPGGNSPTLAVSARTGFPNPRIFHTATSHDGKVVTIVGGFLGLNGSATDQVAYFDADALTFASEPQPTGGFAARAGHVALSLKNDALYLGGGISAAEDLTKAEQMLSELIVPGMVRYCDALVPVKGEGGN
;
A
#
# COMPACT_ATOMS: atom_id res chain seq x y z
N MET A 1 26.09 27.19 31.11
CA MET A 1 27.35 26.58 30.66
C MET A 1 27.24 25.08 30.86
N GLY A 2 27.03 24.34 29.78
CA GLY A 2 26.92 22.89 29.78
C GLY A 2 27.08 22.40 28.35
N TYR A 3 28.27 21.88 28.04
CA TYR A 3 28.69 21.47 26.70
C TYR A 3 27.93 20.21 26.27
N ILE A 4 27.23 20.28 25.13
CA ILE A 4 26.72 19.12 24.39
C ILE A 4 27.87 18.64 23.50
N SER A 5 28.42 17.46 23.78
CA SER A 5 29.41 16.81 22.91
C SER A 5 28.69 16.23 21.68
N ARG A 6 28.90 16.86 20.51
CA ARG A 6 28.63 16.23 19.22
C ARG A 6 29.71 15.19 18.95
N VAL A 7 29.33 13.93 18.85
CA VAL A 7 30.17 12.89 18.25
C VAL A 7 30.10 13.07 16.74
N LEU A 8 31.08 13.78 16.19
CA LEU A 8 31.39 13.81 14.76
C LEU A 8 32.37 12.67 14.49
N SER A 9 31.87 11.52 14.04
CA SER A 9 32.73 10.47 13.49
C SER A 9 33.15 10.86 12.08
N TRP A 10 34.42 11.20 11.93
CA TRP A 10 35.10 11.32 10.64
C TRP A 10 35.30 9.91 10.08
N VAL A 11 34.67 9.59 8.95
CA VAL A 11 35.04 8.44 8.14
C VAL A 11 36.25 8.84 7.30
N VAL A 12 37.37 8.18 7.55
CA VAL A 12 38.59 8.27 6.73
C VAL A 12 38.33 7.50 5.45
N LEU A 13 38.30 8.21 4.32
CA LEU A 13 38.18 7.65 2.98
C LEU A 13 39.48 6.92 2.62
N ALA A 14 39.51 5.59 2.77
CA ALA A 14 40.60 4.75 2.27
C ALA A 14 40.22 4.19 0.90
N THR A 15 40.59 4.89 -0.16
CA THR A 15 40.44 4.43 -1.55
C THR A 15 41.40 3.26 -1.81
N VAL A 16 40.90 2.02 -1.78
CA VAL A 16 41.64 0.85 -2.26
C VAL A 16 41.41 0.72 -3.76
N LEU A 17 42.41 1.11 -4.56
CA LEU A 17 42.42 0.92 -6.01
C LEU A 17 42.77 -0.53 -6.35
N PHE A 18 41.79 -1.34 -6.73
CA PHE A 18 42.03 -2.60 -7.43
C PHE A 18 42.18 -2.32 -8.93
N GLY A 19 43.43 -2.40 -9.43
CA GLY A 19 43.72 -2.41 -10.86
C GLY A 19 43.59 -3.82 -11.43
N CYS A 20 42.54 -4.06 -12.23
CA CYS A 20 42.51 -5.19 -13.15
C CYS A 20 42.82 -4.66 -14.55
N ASP A 21 43.98 -5.05 -15.07
CA ASP A 21 44.44 -4.79 -16.43
C ASP A 21 43.64 -5.67 -17.41
N TYR A 22 42.97 -5.07 -18.39
CA TYR A 22 42.26 -5.79 -19.45
C TYR A 22 42.66 -5.19 -20.81
N GLY A 23 43.22 -6.06 -21.66
CA GLY A 23 43.84 -5.74 -22.93
C GLY A 23 42.88 -5.21 -24.00
N GLY A 24 43.43 -4.33 -24.83
CA GLY A 24 42.78 -3.52 -25.85
C GLY A 24 41.92 -4.25 -26.88
N GLY A 25 40.69 -3.77 -27.03
CA GLY A 25 39.89 -3.82 -28.25
C GLY A 25 39.44 -2.40 -28.57
N THR A 26 39.86 -1.87 -29.72
CA THR A 26 39.62 -0.49 -30.15
C THR A 26 38.32 -0.40 -30.94
N ASP A 27 37.19 -0.24 -30.24
CA ASP A 27 35.97 0.38 -30.83
C ASP A 27 34.94 0.87 -29.79
N ASP A 28 35.32 0.98 -28.51
CA ASP A 28 34.49 1.64 -27.50
C ASP A 28 34.81 3.15 -27.50
N GLN A 29 33.91 3.94 -28.10
CA GLN A 29 33.83 5.37 -27.79
C GLN A 29 33.82 5.53 -26.28
N ALA A 30 34.65 6.44 -25.76
CA ALA A 30 34.86 6.73 -24.36
C ALA A 30 33.54 6.87 -23.57
N GLN A 31 32.99 5.75 -23.11
CA GLN A 31 32.01 5.73 -22.04
C GLN A 31 32.80 6.10 -20.79
N GLY A 32 32.68 7.37 -20.38
CA GLY A 32 33.23 7.85 -19.12
C GLY A 32 32.89 6.85 -18.00
N ASP A 33 33.88 6.53 -17.16
CA ASP A 33 33.66 5.63 -16.04
C ASP A 33 32.61 6.28 -15.13
N THR A 34 31.38 5.77 -15.21
CA THR A 34 30.25 6.33 -14.49
C THR A 34 29.91 5.35 -13.35
N PRO A 35 30.49 5.56 -12.15
CA PRO A 35 30.31 4.65 -11.04
C PRO A 35 28.95 4.83 -10.37
N LEU A 36 28.39 3.73 -9.92
CA LEU A 36 27.28 3.65 -8.99
C LEU A 36 27.83 3.18 -7.64
N ALA A 37 27.71 4.04 -6.64
CA ALA A 37 28.02 3.70 -5.26
C ALA A 37 26.71 3.33 -4.56
N ILE A 38 26.63 2.10 -4.05
CA ILE A 38 25.44 1.59 -3.39
C ILE A 38 25.80 1.39 -1.93
N VAL A 39 25.12 2.10 -1.05
CA VAL A 39 25.27 1.93 0.39
C VAL A 39 24.16 1.01 0.87
N VAL A 40 24.54 -0.15 1.42
CA VAL A 40 23.61 -1.17 1.88
C VAL A 40 23.57 -1.24 3.40
N ALA A 41 22.36 -1.23 3.95
CA ALA A 41 22.11 -1.41 5.37
C ALA A 41 21.10 -2.55 5.60
N PRO A 42 21.53 -3.73 6.05
CA PRO A 42 20.61 -4.83 6.36
C PRO A 42 19.82 -4.54 7.64
N LEU A 43 18.51 -4.81 7.62
CA LEU A 43 17.70 -4.81 8.84
C LEU A 43 17.85 -6.13 9.57
N GLU A 44 18.67 -6.14 10.61
CA GLU A 44 19.02 -7.38 11.33
C GLU A 44 18.02 -7.76 12.43
N SER A 45 17.07 -6.89 12.79
CA SER A 45 16.11 -7.13 13.88
C SER A 45 14.82 -7.78 13.39
N ALA A 46 14.61 -9.06 13.72
CA ALA A 46 13.29 -9.68 13.59
C ALA A 46 12.39 -9.32 14.78
N CYS A 47 11.08 -9.39 14.56
CA CYS A 47 10.07 -9.02 15.55
C CYS A 47 10.03 -9.95 16.76
N ALA A 48 10.40 -11.22 16.58
CA ALA A 48 10.47 -12.20 17.66
C ALA A 48 11.77 -12.15 18.49
N GLY A 49 12.58 -11.09 18.32
CA GLY A 49 13.90 -11.00 18.96
C GLY A 49 14.95 -11.95 18.40
N THR A 50 14.64 -12.67 17.33
CA THR A 50 15.61 -13.43 16.54
C THR A 50 16.46 -12.46 15.73
N LYS A 51 17.78 -12.66 15.75
CA LYS A 51 18.67 -11.93 14.86
C LYS A 51 18.55 -12.53 13.46
N ALA A 52 18.44 -11.68 12.45
CA ALA A 52 18.57 -12.13 11.07
C ALA A 52 19.98 -12.73 10.85
N SER A 53 20.08 -13.70 9.94
CA SER A 53 21.37 -14.27 9.58
C SER A 53 22.29 -13.20 8.98
N ALA A 54 23.60 -13.32 9.23
CA ALA A 54 24.58 -12.46 8.59
C ALA A 54 24.56 -12.65 7.07
N VAL A 55 24.82 -11.57 6.33
CA VAL A 55 24.98 -11.63 4.87
C VAL A 55 26.40 -12.08 4.54
N ASP A 56 26.53 -13.17 3.81
CA ASP A 56 27.81 -13.75 3.37
C ASP A 56 28.26 -13.22 2.00
N SER A 57 27.31 -12.78 1.17
CA SER A 57 27.60 -12.12 -0.11
C SER A 57 26.42 -11.30 -0.62
N TYR A 58 26.70 -10.34 -1.48
CA TYR A 58 25.70 -9.57 -2.21
C TYR A 58 25.70 -9.94 -3.69
N ARG A 59 24.53 -9.83 -4.31
CA ARG A 59 24.36 -9.78 -5.75
C ARG A 59 23.64 -8.49 -6.13
N VAL A 60 24.27 -7.69 -6.98
CA VAL A 60 23.70 -6.43 -7.47
C VAL A 60 23.34 -6.57 -8.94
N CYS A 61 22.09 -6.27 -9.28
CA CYS A 61 21.57 -6.36 -10.63
C CYS A 61 20.99 -5.02 -11.06
N GLY A 62 21.38 -4.57 -12.25
CA GLY A 62 20.81 -3.39 -12.89
C GLY A 62 19.98 -3.77 -14.09
N GLN A 63 18.77 -3.22 -14.14
CA GLN A 63 17.82 -3.40 -15.21
C GLN A 63 17.40 -2.04 -15.75
N ALA A 64 17.26 -1.94 -17.07
CA ALA A 64 16.64 -0.80 -17.71
C ALA A 64 15.50 -1.26 -18.63
N PRO A 65 14.42 -0.47 -18.75
CA PRO A 65 13.47 -0.65 -19.83
C PRO A 65 14.20 -0.63 -21.18
N LEU A 66 13.91 -1.60 -22.03
CA LEU A 66 14.37 -1.63 -23.41
C LEU A 66 13.14 -1.56 -24.30
N GLU A 67 12.95 -0.45 -25.01
CA GLU A 67 11.94 -0.38 -26.07
C GLU A 67 12.43 -1.24 -27.23
N LEU A 68 11.74 -2.36 -27.46
CA LEU A 68 11.89 -3.17 -28.65
C LEU A 68 11.19 -2.40 -29.78
N GLY A 69 11.79 -2.33 -30.97
CA GLY A 69 11.37 -1.43 -32.05
C GLY A 69 9.94 -1.60 -32.59
N ASP A 70 9.14 -2.52 -32.00
CA ASP A 70 7.71 -2.72 -32.23
C ASP A 70 6.82 -2.01 -31.18
N GLY A 71 7.40 -1.21 -30.28
CA GLY A 71 6.70 -0.54 -29.19
C GLY A 71 6.43 -1.44 -27.98
N THR A 72 6.95 -2.67 -27.96
CA THR A 72 6.95 -3.52 -26.77
C THR A 72 8.13 -3.17 -25.87
N PHE A 73 7.95 -3.28 -24.55
CA PHE A 73 9.01 -3.01 -23.59
C PHE A 73 9.56 -4.33 -23.03
N GLY A 74 10.84 -4.57 -23.28
CA GLY A 74 11.63 -5.61 -22.61
C GLY A 74 12.39 -5.06 -21.41
N ILE A 75 13.03 -5.96 -20.68
CA ILE A 75 13.99 -5.60 -19.62
C ILE A 75 15.37 -6.04 -20.08
N ARG A 76 16.31 -5.09 -20.22
CA ARG A 76 17.72 -5.43 -20.47
C ARG A 76 18.44 -5.52 -19.13
N LYS A 77 18.96 -6.73 -18.83
CA LYS A 77 19.91 -6.92 -17.74
C LYS A 77 21.26 -6.34 -18.18
N LEU A 78 21.77 -5.37 -17.42
CA LEU A 78 22.96 -4.60 -17.81
C LEU A 78 24.19 -5.01 -17.02
N PHE A 79 24.01 -5.30 -15.74
CA PHE A 79 25.07 -5.80 -14.90
C PHE A 79 24.53 -6.76 -13.85
N ASP A 80 25.43 -7.62 -13.40
CA ASP A 80 25.22 -8.62 -12.37
C ASP A 80 26.57 -8.90 -11.72
N LYS A 81 26.70 -8.45 -10.47
CA LYS A 81 27.98 -8.48 -9.76
C LYS A 81 27.78 -9.10 -8.39
N SER A 82 28.62 -10.08 -8.10
CA SER A 82 28.78 -10.58 -6.73
C SER A 82 29.78 -9.72 -5.99
N ALA A 83 29.50 -9.44 -4.72
CA ALA A 83 30.41 -8.72 -3.83
C ALA A 83 30.49 -9.40 -2.47
N SER A 84 31.67 -9.32 -1.86
CA SER A 84 31.85 -9.67 -0.44
C SER A 84 30.99 -8.77 0.45
N PRO A 85 30.69 -9.17 1.70
CA PRO A 85 29.96 -8.34 2.63
C PRO A 85 30.71 -7.02 2.86
N ALA A 86 30.20 -5.95 2.28
CA ALA A 86 30.66 -4.59 2.47
C ALA A 86 29.42 -3.69 2.55
N THR A 87 29.49 -2.65 3.38
CA THR A 87 28.43 -1.63 3.44
C THR A 87 28.38 -0.79 2.17
N ASP A 88 29.51 -0.69 1.45
CA ASP A 88 29.63 0.11 0.24
C ASP A 88 29.97 -0.81 -0.95
N LEU A 89 29.07 -0.85 -1.93
CA LEU A 89 29.22 -1.63 -3.16
C LEU A 89 29.44 -0.67 -4.32
N PHE A 90 30.51 -0.87 -5.10
CA PHE A 90 30.81 -0.05 -6.27
C PHE A 90 30.60 -0.83 -7.56
N VAL A 91 29.72 -0.33 -8.43
CA VAL A 91 29.51 -0.87 -9.78
C VAL A 91 29.99 0.18 -10.78
N ARG A 92 30.99 -0.15 -11.58
CA ARG A 92 31.59 0.75 -12.58
C ARG A 92 31.08 0.47 -13.99
N LYS A 93 31.36 1.41 -14.91
CA LYS A 93 30.99 1.33 -16.33
C LYS A 93 29.47 1.13 -16.55
N ILE A 94 28.64 1.84 -15.78
CA ILE A 94 27.20 1.83 -15.99
C ILE A 94 26.87 2.83 -17.11
N PRO A 95 26.07 2.45 -18.12
CA PRO A 95 25.60 3.41 -19.11
C PRO A 95 24.82 4.56 -18.46
N VAL A 96 24.73 5.70 -19.14
CA VAL A 96 23.89 6.82 -18.70
C VAL A 96 22.42 6.48 -18.97
N ASN A 97 21.56 6.61 -17.96
CA ASN A 97 20.10 6.45 -18.07
C ASN A 97 19.43 7.15 -16.88
N ASP A 98 18.16 7.51 -17.00
CA ASP A 98 17.36 8.16 -15.97
C ASP A 98 16.31 7.23 -15.31
N SER A 99 16.27 5.96 -15.72
CA SER A 99 15.20 5.02 -15.35
C SER A 99 15.71 3.66 -14.86
N TYR A 100 16.89 3.59 -14.25
CA TYR A 100 17.41 2.31 -13.76
C TYR A 100 16.57 1.73 -12.62
N GLU A 101 16.38 0.42 -12.67
CA GLU A 101 16.03 -0.39 -11.52
C GLU A 101 17.28 -1.11 -11.01
N VAL A 102 17.66 -0.82 -9.77
CA VAL A 102 18.77 -1.47 -9.07
C VAL A 102 18.17 -2.42 -8.04
N THR A 103 18.51 -3.70 -8.13
CA THR A 103 18.13 -4.72 -7.14
C THR A 103 19.38 -5.23 -6.44
N VAL A 104 19.34 -5.29 -5.11
CA VAL A 104 20.39 -5.91 -4.30
C VAL A 104 19.79 -7.10 -3.55
N VAL A 105 20.43 -8.25 -3.70
CA VAL A 105 20.09 -9.47 -2.95
C VAL A 105 21.25 -9.78 -2.02
N GLY A 106 20.98 -9.89 -0.72
CA GLY A 106 21.91 -10.43 0.26
C GLY A 106 21.71 -11.94 0.42
N PHE A 107 22.78 -12.72 0.39
CA PHE A 107 22.75 -14.17 0.56
C PHE A 107 23.33 -14.58 1.90
N SER A 108 22.75 -15.62 2.52
CA SER A 108 23.28 -16.29 3.71
C SER A 108 23.24 -17.80 3.49
N GLY A 109 24.36 -18.50 3.66
CA GLY A 109 24.48 -19.92 3.34
C GLY A 109 24.14 -20.25 1.88
N GLY A 110 24.37 -19.31 0.96
CA GLY A 110 24.04 -19.44 -0.47
C GLY A 110 22.55 -19.28 -0.82
N GLN A 111 21.68 -18.98 0.14
CA GLN A 111 20.26 -18.71 -0.08
C GLN A 111 19.97 -17.20 0.01
N PRO A 112 19.01 -16.65 -0.77
CA PRO A 112 18.56 -15.28 -0.59
C PRO A 112 18.03 -15.08 0.84
N ALA A 113 18.66 -14.15 1.55
CA ALA A 113 18.32 -13.81 2.93
C ALA A 113 17.75 -12.40 3.04
N PHE A 114 18.13 -11.49 2.14
CA PHE A 114 17.62 -10.13 2.11
C PHE A 114 17.43 -9.62 0.69
N LEU A 115 16.53 -8.66 0.52
CA LEU A 115 16.26 -8.00 -0.74
C LEU A 115 16.05 -6.50 -0.53
N SER A 116 16.51 -5.71 -1.49
CA SER A 116 16.05 -4.34 -1.69
C SER A 116 16.05 -3.99 -3.16
N ARG A 117 15.22 -3.03 -3.53
CA ARG A 117 15.12 -2.52 -4.89
C ARG A 117 15.00 -1.00 -4.88
N ARG A 118 15.57 -0.35 -5.89
CA ARG A 118 15.40 1.07 -6.13
C ARG A 118 15.07 1.28 -7.59
N LYS A 119 13.92 1.88 -7.86
CA LYS A 119 13.44 2.24 -9.20
C LYS A 119 13.80 3.69 -9.52
N ASN A 120 13.85 4.03 -10.81
CA ASN A 120 14.13 5.38 -11.31
C ASN A 120 15.48 5.95 -10.84
N VAL A 121 16.50 5.10 -10.75
CA VAL A 121 17.86 5.54 -10.45
C VAL A 121 18.43 6.24 -11.68
N LYS A 122 18.85 7.50 -11.50
CA LYS A 122 19.46 8.31 -12.55
C LYS A 122 20.98 8.26 -12.45
N VAL A 123 21.61 7.72 -13.49
CA VAL A 123 23.05 7.66 -13.65
C VAL A 123 23.47 8.68 -14.70
N SER A 124 24.39 9.57 -14.33
CA SER A 124 24.85 10.68 -15.18
C SER A 124 26.34 10.54 -15.45
N VAL A 125 26.78 10.84 -16.67
CA VAL A 125 28.19 10.73 -17.09
C VAL A 125 29.16 11.40 -16.11
N ASP A 126 30.27 10.72 -15.83
CA ASP A 126 31.39 11.19 -14.98
C ASP A 126 30.97 11.63 -13.56
N LYS A 127 29.83 11.15 -13.07
CA LYS A 127 29.36 11.38 -11.70
C LYS A 127 29.15 10.05 -11.00
N THR A 128 29.48 10.03 -9.71
CA THR A 128 29.04 8.94 -8.83
C THR A 128 27.57 9.15 -8.52
N THR A 129 26.76 8.14 -8.81
CA THR A 129 25.37 8.10 -8.32
C THR A 129 25.37 7.29 -7.03
N ASP A 130 25.02 7.94 -5.92
CA ASP A 130 24.83 7.28 -4.63
C ASP A 130 23.42 6.71 -4.54
N VAL A 131 23.30 5.44 -4.12
CA VAL A 131 22.03 4.76 -3.92
C VAL A 131 22.00 4.11 -2.54
N ASP A 132 21.26 4.74 -1.63
CA ASP A 132 21.00 4.15 -0.31
C ASP A 132 19.92 3.08 -0.42
N MET A 133 20.23 1.88 0.08
CA MET A 133 19.34 0.72 0.03
C MET A 133 19.29 0.02 1.37
N VAL A 134 18.09 -0.04 1.95
CA VAL A 134 17.83 -0.92 3.09
C VAL A 134 17.40 -2.28 2.63
N LEU A 135 18.14 -3.29 3.08
CA LEU A 135 17.88 -4.69 2.79
C LEU A 135 16.91 -5.25 3.83
N VAL A 136 15.75 -5.67 3.35
CA VAL A 136 14.69 -6.26 4.17
C VAL A 136 14.81 -7.79 4.08
N PRO A 137 14.64 -8.52 5.18
CA PRO A 137 14.66 -9.98 5.18
C PRO A 137 13.72 -10.58 4.13
N TYR A 138 14.24 -11.49 3.32
CA TYR A 138 13.50 -12.16 2.26
C TYR A 138 12.62 -13.27 2.84
N ASN A 139 11.32 -13.23 2.51
CA ASN A 139 10.29 -14.12 3.07
C ASN A 139 10.26 -14.11 4.62
N GLN A 140 10.63 -12.99 5.24
CA GLN A 140 10.68 -12.77 6.68
C GLN A 140 10.24 -11.34 6.99
N SER A 141 9.89 -11.07 8.26
CA SER A 141 9.59 -9.73 8.74
C SER A 141 10.78 -9.14 9.49
N ALA A 142 11.07 -7.86 9.23
CA ALA A 142 11.92 -7.04 10.07
C ALA A 142 11.06 -6.07 10.86
N CYS A 143 11.30 -5.98 12.17
CA CYS A 143 10.66 -4.95 12.98
C CYS A 143 11.42 -3.64 12.85
N LEU A 144 10.67 -2.56 12.68
CA LEU A 144 11.23 -1.23 12.75
C LEU A 144 11.40 -0.86 14.22
N SER A 145 12.64 -0.66 14.65
CA SER A 145 12.93 -0.21 16.01
C SER A 145 12.47 1.24 16.15
N LEU A 146 11.32 1.43 16.78
CA LEU A 146 10.87 2.75 17.21
C LEU A 146 11.85 3.27 18.27
N ASP A 147 12.29 4.51 18.16
CA ASP A 147 13.09 5.18 19.18
C ASP A 147 12.24 5.54 20.41
N ALA A 148 12.80 5.55 21.63
CA ALA A 148 12.04 5.76 22.88
C ALA A 148 11.25 7.08 22.93
N ALA A 149 11.70 8.11 22.23
CA ALA A 149 11.15 9.46 22.28
C ALA A 149 10.14 9.70 21.16
N GLY A 150 8.87 9.36 21.39
CA GLY A 150 7.78 9.64 20.43
C GLY A 150 7.10 8.40 19.84
N LYS A 151 7.20 7.26 20.51
CA LYS A 151 6.61 5.99 20.04
C LYS A 151 5.09 6.09 19.88
N PRO A 152 4.54 5.74 18.71
CA PRO A 152 3.11 5.51 18.59
C PRO A 152 2.69 4.32 19.49
N ASN A 153 1.61 4.50 20.25
CA ASN A 153 0.90 3.37 20.86
C ASN A 153 0.26 2.50 19.77
N HIS A 154 -0.11 1.26 20.13
CA HIS A 154 -1.02 0.46 19.31
C HIS A 154 -2.24 1.26 18.90
N ARG A 155 -2.62 1.08 17.64
CA ARG A 155 -3.73 1.80 17.03
C ARG A 155 -4.47 0.91 16.06
N LEU A 156 -5.79 1.01 16.08
CA LEU A 156 -6.67 0.32 15.16
C LEU A 156 -7.24 1.30 14.13
N PHE A 157 -7.30 0.90 12.87
CA PHE A 157 -7.82 1.69 11.77
C PHE A 157 -7.13 3.05 11.59
N SER A 158 -5.79 3.07 11.70
CA SER A 158 -4.99 4.17 11.18
C SER A 158 -5.00 4.17 9.65
N ALA A 159 -4.51 5.26 9.04
CA ALA A 159 -4.30 5.35 7.61
C ALA A 159 -2.87 5.79 7.31
N ALA A 160 -2.30 5.38 6.18
CA ALA A 160 -0.98 5.86 5.77
C ALA A 160 -0.86 6.04 4.26
N VAL A 161 0.12 6.85 3.86
CA VAL A 161 0.53 7.09 2.47
C VAL A 161 2.06 7.10 2.39
N GLU A 162 2.61 6.70 1.25
CA GLU A 162 4.03 6.88 0.94
C GLU A 162 4.26 8.30 0.39
N LEU A 163 5.32 8.97 0.87
CA LEU A 163 5.78 10.28 0.39
C LEU A 163 6.79 10.12 -0.77
N PRO A 164 7.08 11.19 -1.54
CA PRO A 164 8.01 11.11 -2.67
C PRO A 164 9.42 10.63 -2.28
N ASP A 165 9.88 11.05 -1.11
CA ASP A 165 11.17 10.68 -0.53
C ASP A 165 11.25 9.22 -0.04
N GLY A 166 10.13 8.50 -0.04
CA GLY A 166 10.04 7.10 0.38
C GLY A 166 9.67 6.90 1.85
N ARG A 167 9.54 7.97 2.64
CA ARG A 167 8.99 7.88 3.98
C ARG A 167 7.51 7.53 3.93
N VAL A 168 7.03 6.84 4.95
CA VAL A 168 5.62 6.54 5.17
C VAL A 168 5.06 7.53 6.19
N PHE A 169 3.98 8.21 5.82
CA PHE A 169 3.24 9.10 6.71
C PHE A 169 2.00 8.40 7.26
N VAL A 170 1.99 8.10 8.57
CA VAL A 170 0.90 7.41 9.28
C VAL A 170 0.09 8.43 10.08
N THR A 171 -1.23 8.29 10.07
CA THR A 171 -2.17 9.22 10.72
C THR A 171 -3.23 8.49 11.54
N GLY A 172 -3.59 9.07 12.68
CA GLY A 172 -4.76 8.71 13.48
C GLY A 172 -4.80 7.25 13.94
N GLY A 173 -6.01 6.70 14.03
CA GLY A 173 -6.35 5.40 14.59
C GLY A 173 -6.91 5.48 16.02
N PHE A 174 -7.68 4.47 16.41
CA PHE A 174 -8.19 4.33 17.79
C PHE A 174 -7.09 3.77 18.69
N THR A 175 -6.82 4.44 19.81
CA THR A 175 -5.78 4.03 20.76
C THR A 175 -6.33 3.67 22.14
N GLY A 176 -7.65 3.50 22.26
CA GLY A 176 -8.29 3.21 23.53
C GLY A 176 -9.46 2.26 23.38
N LEU A 177 -9.70 1.49 24.43
CA LEU A 177 -10.84 0.61 24.58
C LEU A 177 -11.54 0.97 25.90
N VAL A 178 -12.80 1.38 25.84
CA VAL A 178 -13.59 1.78 27.01
C VAL A 178 -14.82 0.87 27.13
N PRO A 179 -15.11 0.27 28.30
CA PRO A 179 -16.37 -0.46 28.50
C PRO A 179 -17.57 0.48 28.27
N ASP A 180 -18.65 0.00 27.65
CA ASP A 180 -19.86 0.79 27.30
C ASP A 180 -20.73 1.21 28.52
N GLY A 181 -20.10 1.68 29.61
CA GLY A 181 -20.76 2.28 30.78
C GLY A 181 -21.60 1.35 31.67
N GLN A 182 -21.85 0.10 31.27
CA GLN A 182 -22.70 -0.84 32.02
C GLN A 182 -21.94 -2.00 32.68
N GLY A 183 -20.61 -1.95 32.71
CA GLY A 183 -19.79 -3.05 33.25
C GLY A 183 -19.89 -4.36 32.45
N SER A 184 -20.52 -4.33 31.27
CA SER A 184 -20.54 -5.48 30.36
C SER A 184 -19.17 -5.64 29.70
N THR A 185 -18.65 -6.87 29.74
CA THR A 185 -17.45 -7.29 29.02
C THR A 185 -17.71 -7.63 27.55
N ASP A 186 -18.97 -7.51 27.11
CA ASP A 186 -19.39 -7.94 25.77
C ASP A 186 -19.49 -6.77 24.79
N LYS A 187 -19.32 -5.53 25.30
CA LYS A 187 -19.44 -4.30 24.53
C LYS A 187 -18.35 -3.31 24.93
N PHE A 188 -17.58 -2.91 23.93
CA PHE A 188 -16.51 -1.94 24.07
C PHE A 188 -16.71 -0.78 23.10
N LEU A 189 -16.35 0.42 23.51
CA LEU A 189 -16.13 1.54 22.63
C LEU A 189 -14.65 1.56 22.26
N LEU A 190 -14.36 1.40 20.97
CA LEU A 190 -13.12 1.87 20.38
C LEU A 190 -13.11 3.38 20.53
N ALA A 191 -12.43 3.88 21.54
CA ALA A 191 -12.41 5.28 21.93
C ALA A 191 -11.06 5.91 21.61
N SER A 192 -10.95 7.19 21.95
CA SER A 192 -9.69 7.93 21.87
C SER A 192 -9.10 7.91 20.45
N GLY A 193 -9.88 8.37 19.46
CA GLY A 193 -9.34 8.68 18.14
C GLY A 193 -8.10 9.57 18.28
N SER A 194 -6.98 9.14 17.69
CA SER A 194 -5.68 9.81 17.87
C SER A 194 -5.54 11.01 16.95
N LYS A 195 -4.94 12.09 17.46
CA LYS A 195 -4.42 13.22 16.66
C LYS A 195 -2.99 12.96 16.16
N GLY A 196 -2.34 11.92 16.66
CA GLY A 196 -0.93 11.67 16.40
C GLY A 196 -0.68 11.28 14.95
N THR A 197 0.33 11.90 14.36
CA THR A 197 0.89 11.50 13.07
C THR A 197 2.37 11.19 13.21
N TYR A 198 2.90 10.37 12.30
CA TYR A 198 4.25 9.84 12.37
C TYR A 198 4.83 9.73 10.97
N PHE A 199 6.10 10.11 10.83
CA PHE A 199 6.93 9.73 9.70
C PHE A 199 7.70 8.49 10.07
N ILE A 200 7.66 7.52 9.19
CA ILE A 200 8.42 6.28 9.30
C ILE A 200 9.33 6.27 8.11
N ASP A 201 10.62 6.11 8.34
CA ASP A 201 11.61 5.98 7.29
C ASP A 201 11.99 4.50 7.14
N PRO A 202 11.46 3.79 6.12
CA PRO A 202 11.82 2.40 5.87
C PRO A 202 13.32 2.23 5.55
N ALA A 203 14.00 3.30 5.13
CA ALA A 203 15.42 3.29 4.78
C ALA A 203 16.35 3.48 6.00
N THR A 204 15.82 3.78 7.19
CA THR A 204 16.63 3.84 8.41
C THR A 204 15.98 3.10 9.57
N GLY A 205 14.73 2.68 9.42
CA GLY A 205 13.86 2.21 10.48
C GLY A 205 13.49 3.29 11.50
N GLN A 206 13.89 4.55 11.28
CA GLN A 206 13.59 5.64 12.20
C GLN A 206 12.12 6.02 12.12
N VAL A 207 11.59 6.41 13.27
CA VAL A 207 10.26 6.99 13.38
C VAL A 207 10.38 8.36 14.02
N SER A 208 9.65 9.32 13.49
CA SER A 208 9.60 10.67 14.04
C SER A 208 8.16 11.15 14.10
N LYS A 209 7.87 11.96 15.11
CA LYS A 209 6.53 12.54 15.27
C LYS A 209 6.29 13.55 14.13
N GLY A 210 5.15 13.42 13.46
CA GLY A 210 4.66 14.41 12.50
C GLY A 210 3.81 15.51 13.16
N PRO A 211 3.20 16.40 12.37
CA PRO A 211 2.32 17.41 12.93
C PRO A 211 1.01 16.78 13.44
N GLU A 212 0.43 17.31 14.53
CA GLU A 212 -0.82 16.76 15.05
C GLU A 212 -2.01 17.15 14.17
N LEU A 213 -2.93 16.20 13.98
CA LEU A 213 -4.23 16.48 13.38
C LEU A 213 -5.03 17.44 14.26
N LEU A 214 -5.92 18.21 13.65
CA LEU A 214 -6.86 19.09 14.34
C LEU A 214 -7.87 18.26 15.15
N GLU A 215 -8.36 17.15 14.59
CA GLU A 215 -9.29 16.23 15.23
C GLU A 215 -8.72 14.82 15.40
N GLY A 216 -9.03 14.22 16.56
CA GLY A 216 -8.67 12.85 16.86
C GLY A 216 -9.62 11.87 16.16
N ARG A 217 -9.08 10.91 15.42
CA ARG A 217 -9.90 10.03 14.56
C ARG A 217 -9.29 8.65 14.34
N GLY A 218 -10.14 7.67 14.08
CA GLY A 218 -9.78 6.40 13.43
C GLY A 218 -10.74 6.09 12.29
N ALA A 219 -10.45 5.07 11.48
CA ALA A 219 -11.26 4.68 10.33
C ALA A 219 -11.44 5.81 9.28
N HIS A 220 -10.49 6.75 9.22
CA HIS A 220 -10.42 7.80 8.20
C HIS A 220 -9.63 7.31 6.98
N ALA A 221 -9.62 8.12 5.92
CA ALA A 221 -8.74 7.92 4.77
C ALA A 221 -7.65 9.00 4.75
N VAL A 222 -6.50 8.68 4.16
CA VAL A 222 -5.45 9.65 3.82
C VAL A 222 -4.99 9.43 2.39
N VAL A 223 -4.82 10.52 1.65
CA VAL A 223 -4.34 10.51 0.26
C VAL A 223 -3.25 11.55 0.10
N TYR A 224 -2.17 11.20 -0.60
CA TYR A 224 -1.09 12.11 -0.94
C TYR A 224 -1.29 12.69 -2.35
N VAL A 225 -1.03 13.98 -2.51
CA VAL A 225 -1.21 14.75 -3.74
C VAL A 225 0.14 15.32 -4.17
N PRO A 226 0.90 14.59 -5.02
CA PRO A 226 2.29 14.93 -5.31
C PRO A 226 2.49 16.31 -5.92
N ALA A 227 1.59 16.76 -6.81
CA ALA A 227 1.72 18.05 -7.48
C ALA A 227 1.73 19.25 -6.51
N LEU A 228 1.12 19.06 -5.33
CA LEU A 228 1.01 20.11 -4.31
C LEU A 228 1.89 19.83 -3.10
N GLU A 229 2.50 18.65 -3.00
CA GLU A 229 3.20 18.14 -1.82
C GLU A 229 2.34 18.23 -0.55
N LYS A 230 1.10 17.74 -0.66
CA LYS A 230 0.11 17.75 0.41
C LYS A 230 -0.43 16.35 0.68
N ALA A 231 -0.69 16.04 1.95
CA ALA A 231 -1.58 14.94 2.32
C ALA A 231 -2.94 15.49 2.75
N VAL A 232 -4.02 14.78 2.41
CA VAL A 232 -5.39 15.12 2.80
C VAL A 232 -5.95 13.99 3.64
N VAL A 233 -6.44 14.31 4.84
CA VAL A 233 -7.02 13.40 5.82
C VAL A 233 -8.53 13.64 5.89
N LEU A 234 -9.32 12.59 5.64
CA LEU A 234 -10.76 12.74 5.41
C LEU A 234 -11.59 11.78 6.28
N GLY A 235 -12.62 12.34 6.92
CA GLY A 235 -13.61 11.58 7.66
C GLY A 235 -13.03 10.79 8.83
N GLY A 236 -13.52 9.58 9.02
CA GLY A 236 -13.30 8.75 10.20
C GLY A 236 -14.32 8.99 11.30
N ALA A 237 -14.07 8.40 12.45
CA ALA A 237 -14.88 8.56 13.64
C ALA A 237 -14.03 8.88 14.86
N SER A 238 -14.61 9.61 15.80
CA SER A 238 -14.02 9.82 17.14
C SER A 238 -14.08 8.55 17.99
N GLU A 239 -15.07 7.70 17.73
CA GLU A 239 -15.29 6.41 18.40
C GLU A 239 -16.05 5.42 17.50
N LEU A 240 -15.92 4.12 17.77
CA LEU A 240 -16.73 3.05 17.18
C LEU A 240 -17.16 2.05 18.24
N LEU A 241 -18.32 1.44 18.07
CA LEU A 241 -18.79 0.40 18.99
C LEU A 241 -18.32 -0.97 18.51
N TRP A 242 -17.70 -1.74 19.41
CA TRP A 242 -17.23 -3.10 19.17
C TRP A 242 -17.95 -4.08 20.11
N ARG A 243 -18.68 -5.03 19.53
CA ARG A 243 -19.41 -6.10 20.22
C ARG A 243 -18.95 -7.48 19.75
N PRO A 244 -17.84 -8.02 20.28
CA PRO A 244 -17.27 -9.28 19.79
C PRO A 244 -18.18 -10.50 20.01
N ALA A 245 -19.14 -10.41 20.94
CA ALA A 245 -20.12 -11.45 21.21
C ALA A 245 -21.36 -11.42 20.28
N ASP A 246 -21.53 -10.36 19.47
CA ASP A 246 -22.63 -10.29 18.53
C ASP A 246 -22.46 -11.37 17.44
N ALA A 247 -23.57 -11.98 17.01
CA ALA A 247 -23.57 -12.99 15.95
C ALA A 247 -23.32 -12.38 14.54
N ASP A 248 -23.25 -11.05 14.43
CA ASP A 248 -22.98 -10.32 13.21
C ASP A 248 -21.66 -9.53 13.31
N LEU A 249 -21.37 -8.63 12.37
CA LEU A 249 -20.12 -7.86 12.40
C LEU A 249 -20.03 -7.06 13.71
N ALA A 250 -19.00 -7.37 14.50
CA ALA A 250 -18.80 -6.80 15.82
C ALA A 250 -18.66 -5.27 15.83
N LEU A 251 -18.20 -4.67 14.72
CA LEU A 251 -18.06 -3.22 14.60
C LEU A 251 -19.36 -2.58 14.15
N LYS A 252 -19.84 -1.61 14.94
CA LYS A 252 -21.00 -0.76 14.67
C LYS A 252 -20.58 0.70 14.64
N TYR A 253 -21.27 1.46 13.79
CA TYR A 253 -21.10 2.90 13.62
C TYR A 253 -22.37 3.65 14.04
N ASP A 254 -22.21 4.61 14.95
CA ASP A 254 -23.18 5.66 15.26
C ASP A 254 -22.80 6.92 14.48
N SER A 255 -23.71 7.42 13.65
CA SER A 255 -23.48 8.61 12.80
C SER A 255 -23.13 9.87 13.59
N LYS A 256 -23.44 9.93 14.90
CA LYS A 256 -23.00 11.01 15.78
C LYS A 256 -21.48 11.07 15.93
N ALA A 257 -20.82 9.91 15.98
CA ALA A 257 -19.38 9.79 16.13
C ALA A 257 -18.61 10.01 14.81
N GLY A 258 -19.31 10.02 13.68
CA GLY A 258 -18.72 10.24 12.36
C GLY A 258 -18.23 11.68 12.19
N LEU A 259 -17.15 11.84 11.43
CA LEU A 259 -16.54 13.12 11.10
C LEU A 259 -16.77 13.45 9.62
N ASN A 260 -17.03 14.72 9.33
CA ASN A 260 -17.07 15.26 7.98
C ASN A 260 -15.90 16.23 7.70
N THR A 261 -14.97 16.35 8.63
CA THR A 261 -13.80 17.25 8.50
C THR A 261 -12.83 16.75 7.44
N VAL A 262 -12.22 17.71 6.73
CA VAL A 262 -11.08 17.51 5.83
C VAL A 262 -9.89 18.28 6.41
N GLU A 263 -8.78 17.60 6.65
CA GLU A 263 -7.54 18.25 7.10
C GLU A 263 -6.46 18.12 6.02
N ILE A 264 -5.67 19.17 5.84
CA ILE A 264 -4.63 19.25 4.83
C ILE A 264 -3.29 19.43 5.54
N ILE A 265 -2.34 18.54 5.26
CA ILE A 265 -0.97 18.64 5.74
C ILE A 265 -0.10 19.12 4.58
N ASP A 266 0.53 20.29 4.75
CA ASP A 266 1.43 20.90 3.78
C ASP A 266 2.89 20.57 4.11
N PHE A 267 3.52 19.72 3.29
CA PHE A 267 4.91 19.29 3.48
C PHE A 267 5.94 20.27 2.92
N LYS A 268 5.52 21.36 2.25
CA LYS A 268 6.45 22.41 1.80
C LYS A 268 6.90 23.31 2.95
N GLN A 269 6.20 23.26 4.07
CA GLN A 269 6.53 24.02 5.28
C GLN A 269 7.38 23.14 6.21
N ASP A 270 8.33 23.76 6.92
CA ASP A 270 9.17 23.09 7.91
C ASP A 270 9.05 23.81 9.28
N PRO A 271 8.38 23.20 10.29
CA PRO A 271 7.73 21.90 10.23
C PRO A 271 6.46 21.90 9.35
N PRO A 272 5.99 20.72 8.88
CA PRO A 272 4.74 20.63 8.13
C PRO A 272 3.55 21.20 8.91
N VAL A 273 2.65 21.89 8.23
CA VAL A 273 1.51 22.59 8.85
C VAL A 273 0.20 21.90 8.49
N VAL A 274 -0.69 21.76 9.49
CA VAL A 274 -2.04 21.20 9.32
C VAL A 274 -3.05 22.34 9.26
N THR A 275 -3.87 22.36 8.22
CA THR A 275 -4.96 23.33 8.05
C THR A 275 -6.29 22.63 7.82
N GLN A 276 -7.38 23.32 8.16
CA GLN A 276 -8.74 22.85 7.94
C GLN A 276 -9.17 23.17 6.51
N GLY A 277 -9.52 22.15 5.73
CA GLY A 277 -10.22 22.31 4.45
C GLY A 277 -11.73 22.46 4.64
N GLN A 278 -12.45 22.79 3.57
CA GLN A 278 -13.92 22.76 3.59
C GLN A 278 -14.41 21.37 3.99
N ALA A 279 -15.35 21.32 4.94
CA ALA A 279 -15.93 20.07 5.41
C ALA A 279 -16.72 19.38 4.30
N MET A 280 -16.67 18.04 4.29
CA MET A 280 -17.55 17.20 3.50
C MET A 280 -19.01 17.44 3.89
N MET A 281 -19.91 17.23 2.92
CA MET A 281 -21.34 17.30 3.14
C MET A 281 -21.83 16.18 4.06
N LEU A 282 -21.21 15.01 3.96
CA LEU A 282 -21.55 13.84 4.77
C LEU A 282 -20.45 13.50 5.77
N LYS A 283 -20.85 12.98 6.93
CA LYS A 283 -19.94 12.35 7.89
C LYS A 283 -19.59 10.96 7.37
N ARG A 284 -18.31 10.67 7.13
CA ARG A 284 -17.91 9.40 6.49
C ARG A 284 -16.96 8.61 7.38
N VAL A 285 -17.24 7.32 7.58
CA VAL A 285 -16.40 6.37 8.32
C VAL A 285 -16.04 5.21 7.41
N PHE A 286 -14.75 4.91 7.29
CA PHE A 286 -14.20 4.11 6.19
C PHE A 286 -14.59 4.67 4.81
N PRO A 287 -14.40 5.98 4.54
CA PRO A 287 -14.56 6.49 3.19
C PRO A 287 -13.53 5.85 2.26
N VAL A 288 -13.89 5.71 0.99
CA VAL A 288 -12.92 5.38 -0.06
C VAL A 288 -12.54 6.69 -0.75
N VAL A 289 -11.25 6.92 -0.86
CA VAL A 289 -10.70 8.15 -1.44
C VAL A 289 -9.66 7.77 -2.48
N ASN A 290 -9.77 8.35 -3.68
CA ASN A 290 -8.72 8.27 -4.70
C ASN A 290 -8.41 9.67 -5.23
N ARG A 291 -7.15 9.87 -5.62
CA ARG A 291 -6.77 11.05 -6.39
C ARG A 291 -7.36 10.96 -7.79
N ILE A 292 -7.92 12.05 -8.28
CA ILE A 292 -8.34 12.20 -9.67
C ILE A 292 -7.62 13.43 -10.25
N GLY A 293 -6.94 13.27 -11.39
CA GLY A 293 -6.08 14.31 -11.93
C GLY A 293 -4.92 14.72 -10.99
N SER A 294 -4.49 15.98 -11.11
CA SER A 294 -3.29 16.48 -10.42
C SER A 294 -3.55 17.04 -9.02
N GLU A 295 -4.76 17.58 -8.78
CA GLU A 295 -5.06 18.41 -7.60
C GLU A 295 -6.41 18.08 -6.96
N GLU A 296 -7.12 17.09 -7.47
CA GLU A 296 -8.46 16.74 -7.01
C GLU A 296 -8.49 15.33 -6.44
N ILE A 297 -9.42 15.10 -5.54
CA ILE A 297 -9.69 13.79 -4.96
C ILE A 297 -11.18 13.54 -5.01
N VAL A 298 -11.55 12.29 -5.24
CA VAL A 298 -12.93 11.81 -5.17
C VAL A 298 -13.14 11.03 -3.89
N ILE A 299 -14.28 11.23 -3.25
CA ILE A 299 -14.65 10.67 -1.96
C ILE A 299 -15.98 9.94 -2.10
N THR A 300 -16.01 8.65 -1.76
CA THR A 300 -17.20 7.81 -1.88
C THR A 300 -17.45 6.98 -0.62
N GLY A 301 -18.72 6.58 -0.42
CA GLY A 301 -19.14 5.67 0.65
C GLY A 301 -18.86 6.16 2.07
N GLY A 302 -18.68 5.22 2.99
CA GLY A 302 -18.43 5.50 4.40
C GLY A 302 -19.68 5.82 5.23
N GLY A 303 -20.84 5.34 4.79
CA GLY A 303 -22.09 5.47 5.53
C GLY A 303 -22.29 4.44 6.63
N ARG A 304 -23.53 4.29 7.07
CA ARG A 304 -23.88 3.24 8.04
C ARG A 304 -23.83 1.86 7.38
N TRP A 305 -23.46 0.85 8.17
CA TRP A 305 -23.56 -0.56 7.79
C TRP A 305 -24.31 -1.35 8.87
N PRO A 306 -25.00 -2.45 8.50
CA PRO A 306 -25.21 -2.93 7.12
C PRO A 306 -26.20 -2.10 6.30
N ASN A 307 -26.92 -1.17 6.93
CA ASN A 307 -28.00 -0.41 6.27
C ASN A 307 -27.40 0.76 5.48
N PRO A 308 -27.34 0.70 4.13
CA PRO A 308 -26.93 1.87 3.36
C PRO A 308 -27.94 3.00 3.59
N GLU A 309 -27.42 4.20 3.79
CA GLU A 309 -28.21 5.42 3.81
C GLU A 309 -28.19 6.00 2.40
N SER A 310 -29.36 6.42 1.89
CA SER A 310 -29.52 6.95 0.52
C SER A 310 -28.59 8.12 0.22
N ASP A 311 -28.23 8.88 1.25
CA ASP A 311 -27.42 10.09 1.13
C ASP A 311 -25.99 9.76 0.69
N TYR A 312 -25.49 8.54 0.94
CA TYR A 312 -24.14 8.12 0.54
C TYR A 312 -24.04 7.66 -0.91
N LYS A 313 -25.13 7.77 -1.69
CA LYS A 313 -25.09 7.58 -3.15
C LYS A 313 -24.22 8.63 -3.85
N ASP A 314 -24.00 9.76 -3.17
CA ASP A 314 -23.35 10.92 -3.71
C ASP A 314 -21.83 10.84 -3.48
N ALA A 315 -21.09 10.99 -4.58
CA ALA A 315 -19.64 11.23 -4.55
C ALA A 315 -19.36 12.71 -4.31
N GLU A 316 -18.32 13.00 -3.53
CA GLU A 316 -17.84 14.36 -3.30
C GLU A 316 -16.46 14.54 -3.93
N PHE A 317 -16.21 15.73 -4.47
CA PHE A 317 -14.90 16.11 -5.00
C PHE A 317 -14.29 17.18 -4.13
N PHE A 318 -13.03 17.01 -3.78
CA PHE A 318 -12.29 18.00 -3.03
C PHE A 318 -11.11 18.48 -3.87
N ASN A 319 -11.08 19.78 -4.14
CA ASN A 319 -9.94 20.42 -4.78
C ASN A 319 -8.93 20.85 -3.72
N VAL A 320 -7.74 20.26 -3.77
CA VAL A 320 -6.71 20.38 -2.74
C VAL A 320 -5.93 21.69 -2.85
N ALA A 321 -5.90 22.30 -4.04
CA ALA A 321 -5.27 23.60 -4.26
C ALA A 321 -6.12 24.72 -3.63
N THR A 322 -7.43 24.70 -3.83
CA THR A 322 -8.37 25.70 -3.29
C THR A 322 -8.92 25.34 -1.90
N SER A 323 -8.70 24.11 -1.43
CA SER A 323 -9.23 23.59 -0.16
C SER A 323 -10.77 23.58 -0.08
N THR A 324 -11.44 23.37 -1.22
CA THR A 324 -12.90 23.44 -1.35
C THR A 324 -13.50 22.13 -1.84
N ILE A 325 -14.72 21.84 -1.39
CA ILE A 325 -15.57 20.77 -1.93
C ILE A 325 -16.32 21.32 -3.14
N ASP A 326 -16.29 20.61 -4.27
CA ASP A 326 -17.17 20.90 -5.41
C ASP A 326 -18.63 20.58 -4.99
N PRO A 327 -19.55 21.56 -5.06
CA PRO A 327 -20.95 21.33 -4.71
C PRO A 327 -21.68 20.40 -5.70
N THR A 328 -21.06 20.05 -6.83
CA THR A 328 -21.61 19.14 -7.83
C THR A 328 -21.65 17.72 -7.27
N ILE A 329 -22.74 17.43 -6.56
CA ILE A 329 -23.11 16.09 -6.14
C ILE A 329 -23.43 15.26 -7.39
N LEU A 330 -22.67 14.20 -7.60
CA LEU A 330 -23.00 13.22 -8.62
C LEU A 330 -23.88 12.13 -8.02
N ALA A 331 -25.18 12.28 -8.28
CA ALA A 331 -26.13 11.21 -8.03
C ALA A 331 -25.84 10.05 -8.98
N SER A 332 -25.56 8.89 -8.39
CA SER A 332 -25.45 7.62 -9.09
C SER A 332 -26.58 6.71 -8.64
N ASP A 333 -27.03 5.81 -9.53
CA ASP A 333 -27.83 4.66 -9.11
C ASP A 333 -26.97 3.67 -8.29
N PHE A 334 -25.64 3.74 -8.44
CA PHE A 334 -24.69 3.06 -7.58
C PHE A 334 -24.58 3.75 -6.21
N VAL A 335 -25.09 3.10 -5.16
CA VAL A 335 -24.88 3.54 -3.77
C VAL A 335 -23.65 2.82 -3.19
N PRO A 336 -22.47 3.47 -3.09
CA PRO A 336 -21.29 2.86 -2.48
C PRO A 336 -21.55 2.54 -1.01
N ARG A 337 -21.32 1.29 -0.61
CA ARG A 337 -21.42 0.86 0.78
C ARG A 337 -20.13 1.15 1.55
N SER A 338 -20.19 1.08 2.87
CA SER A 338 -18.99 1.16 3.71
C SER A 338 -18.10 -0.06 3.46
N GLY A 339 -16.81 0.18 3.29
CA GLY A 339 -15.88 -0.87 2.88
C GLY A 339 -16.08 -1.39 1.46
N HIS A 340 -16.73 -0.63 0.57
CA HIS A 340 -16.57 -0.84 -0.87
C HIS A 340 -15.12 -0.55 -1.28
N THR A 341 -14.75 -0.86 -2.52
CA THR A 341 -13.43 -0.56 -3.07
C THR A 341 -13.56 0.27 -4.33
N MET A 342 -12.53 1.07 -4.61
CA MET A 342 -12.36 1.81 -5.85
C MET A 342 -10.92 1.63 -6.32
N THR A 343 -10.73 1.18 -7.56
CA THR A 343 -9.41 0.91 -8.13
C THR A 343 -9.30 1.53 -9.51
N PHE A 344 -8.17 2.18 -9.80
CA PHE A 344 -7.89 2.68 -11.14
C PHE A 344 -7.82 1.54 -12.16
N VAL A 345 -8.47 1.71 -13.30
CA VAL A 345 -8.51 0.75 -14.40
C VAL A 345 -7.50 1.17 -15.46
N LYS A 346 -7.73 2.33 -16.07
CA LYS A 346 -6.92 2.86 -17.16
C LYS A 346 -7.23 4.33 -17.44
N ASN A 347 -6.40 4.93 -18.29
CA ASN A 347 -6.72 6.16 -18.99
C ASN A 347 -7.29 5.84 -20.38
N GLU A 348 -8.39 6.46 -20.76
CA GLU A 348 -8.95 6.42 -22.10
C GLU A 348 -8.69 7.76 -22.79
N ASN A 349 -8.37 7.76 -24.09
CA ASN A 349 -8.29 8.98 -24.88
C ASN A 349 -9.53 9.08 -25.76
N VAL A 350 -10.41 10.03 -25.46
CA VAL A 350 -11.66 10.25 -26.20
C VAL A 350 -11.68 11.68 -26.70
N SER A 351 -11.62 11.84 -28.03
CA SER A 351 -11.65 13.15 -28.71
C SER A 351 -10.58 14.13 -28.19
N GLY A 352 -9.38 13.63 -27.89
CA GLY A 352 -8.26 14.43 -27.38
C GLY A 352 -8.30 14.71 -25.88
N ASN A 353 -9.34 14.27 -25.16
CA ASN A 353 -9.39 14.35 -23.70
C ASN A 353 -8.96 13.02 -23.09
N THR A 354 -8.16 13.09 -22.01
CA THR A 354 -7.87 11.93 -21.17
C THR A 354 -9.00 11.75 -20.16
N ILE A 355 -9.57 10.54 -20.15
CA ILE A 355 -10.58 10.09 -19.21
C ILE A 355 -9.93 9.07 -18.26
N GLU A 356 -9.88 9.38 -16.98
CA GLU A 356 -9.44 8.42 -15.97
C GLU A 356 -10.62 7.52 -15.59
N VAL A 357 -10.44 6.21 -15.66
CA VAL A 357 -11.50 5.23 -15.37
C VAL A 357 -11.18 4.48 -14.10
N TYR A 358 -12.13 4.45 -13.17
CA TYR A 358 -12.04 3.73 -11.90
C TYR A 358 -13.18 2.71 -11.80
N LEU A 359 -12.87 1.52 -11.31
CA LEU A 359 -13.84 0.48 -11.00
C LEU A 359 -14.24 0.59 -9.54
N LEU A 360 -15.54 0.79 -9.28
CA LEU A 360 -16.12 0.71 -7.95
C LEU A 360 -16.77 -0.65 -7.76
N TRP A 361 -16.44 -1.33 -6.66
CA TRP A 361 -16.95 -2.66 -6.34
C TRP A 361 -17.50 -2.72 -4.91
N GLY A 362 -18.71 -3.27 -4.74
CA GLY A 362 -19.38 -3.37 -3.44
C GLY A 362 -20.60 -2.45 -3.28
N GLY A 363 -21.34 -2.19 -4.36
CA GLY A 363 -22.53 -1.30 -4.42
C GLY A 363 -23.82 -1.79 -3.76
N SER A 364 -24.94 -1.13 -4.07
CA SER A 364 -26.19 -1.04 -3.27
C SER A 364 -26.95 -2.36 -2.99
N LEU A 365 -27.98 -2.26 -2.13
CA LEU A 365 -28.94 -3.35 -1.85
C LEU A 365 -29.92 -3.63 -3.00
N ASN A 366 -29.96 -2.83 -4.07
CA ASN A 366 -30.99 -2.95 -5.11
C ASN A 366 -30.40 -2.99 -6.54
N ASP A 367 -29.09 -3.23 -6.68
CA ASP A 367 -28.29 -3.06 -7.93
C ASP A 367 -27.99 -1.56 -8.23
N PRO A 368 -26.91 -1.19 -8.95
CA PRO A 368 -25.81 -2.02 -9.49
C PRO A 368 -24.78 -2.46 -8.42
N LYS A 369 -24.25 -3.69 -8.54
CA LYS A 369 -23.18 -4.25 -7.66
C LYS A 369 -21.78 -3.64 -7.89
N ALA A 370 -21.53 -3.14 -9.09
CA ALA A 370 -20.31 -2.44 -9.50
C ALA A 370 -20.67 -1.29 -10.44
N SER A 371 -19.80 -0.29 -10.55
CA SER A 371 -19.97 0.82 -11.50
C SER A 371 -18.61 1.33 -11.94
N LEU A 372 -18.53 1.98 -13.10
CA LEU A 372 -17.37 2.76 -13.47
C LEU A 372 -17.57 4.20 -13.08
N LEU A 373 -16.55 4.78 -12.46
CA LEU A 373 -16.41 6.22 -12.33
C LEU A 373 -15.45 6.69 -13.41
N ARG A 374 -15.93 7.56 -14.30
CA ARG A 374 -15.18 8.12 -15.41
C ARG A 374 -14.97 9.60 -15.17
N ASN A 375 -13.72 10.00 -14.94
CA ASN A 375 -13.33 11.40 -14.80
C ASN A 375 -12.82 11.95 -16.13
N THR A 376 -13.56 12.87 -16.73
CA THR A 376 -13.14 13.62 -17.92
C THR A 376 -12.63 14.98 -17.51
N ARG A 377 -11.40 15.34 -17.91
CA ARG A 377 -10.85 16.66 -17.64
C ARG A 377 -10.95 17.55 -18.88
N THR A 378 -11.73 18.63 -18.77
CA THR A 378 -11.86 19.63 -19.85
C THR A 378 -11.50 21.00 -19.29
N SER A 379 -10.46 21.63 -19.85
CA SER A 379 -10.02 22.98 -19.47
C SER A 379 -9.77 23.16 -17.96
N GLY A 380 -9.16 22.15 -17.33
CA GLY A 380 -8.82 22.20 -15.90
C GLY A 380 -9.95 21.84 -14.94
N LYS A 381 -11.19 21.66 -15.43
CA LYS A 381 -12.31 21.16 -14.62
C LYS A 381 -12.48 19.65 -14.82
N SER A 382 -12.56 18.92 -13.73
CA SER A 382 -12.98 17.53 -13.74
C SER A 382 -14.50 17.44 -13.90
N SER A 383 -14.95 16.52 -14.73
CA SER A 383 -16.35 16.15 -14.89
C SER A 383 -16.43 14.64 -14.72
N VAL A 384 -17.09 14.20 -13.67
CA VAL A 384 -17.22 12.79 -13.37
C VAL A 384 -18.59 12.28 -13.79
N THR A 385 -18.61 11.07 -14.32
CA THR A 385 -19.83 10.35 -14.69
C THR A 385 -19.75 8.93 -14.18
N PHE A 386 -20.90 8.38 -13.80
CA PHE A 386 -21.03 6.96 -13.57
C PHE A 386 -21.48 6.28 -14.86
N ALA A 387 -20.92 5.12 -15.14
CA ALA A 387 -21.36 4.28 -16.23
C ALA A 387 -21.74 2.90 -15.72
N ASP A 388 -22.82 2.38 -16.30
CA ASP A 388 -23.27 1.01 -16.08
C ASP A 388 -22.27 0.01 -16.67
N LEU A 389 -22.34 -1.20 -16.14
CA LEU A 389 -21.46 -2.31 -16.49
C LEU A 389 -22.31 -3.55 -16.74
N ASP A 390 -22.01 -4.24 -17.84
CA ASP A 390 -22.54 -5.59 -18.04
C ASP A 390 -21.69 -6.57 -17.22
N ILE A 391 -22.23 -7.06 -16.12
CA ILE A 391 -21.54 -8.02 -15.25
C ILE A 391 -21.96 -9.44 -15.59
N THR A 392 -20.98 -10.30 -15.85
CA THR A 392 -21.20 -11.72 -16.18
C THR A 392 -20.44 -12.63 -15.20
N GLY A 393 -20.92 -13.86 -15.00
CA GLY A 393 -20.26 -14.88 -14.19
C GLY A 393 -20.71 -14.92 -12.72
N ASP A 394 -19.80 -15.37 -11.83
CA ASP A 394 -20.10 -15.69 -10.43
C ASP A 394 -20.12 -14.42 -9.57
N ILE A 395 -21.21 -13.64 -9.61
CA ILE A 395 -21.24 -12.39 -8.87
C ILE A 395 -21.56 -12.66 -7.39
N PRO A 396 -20.67 -12.28 -6.46
CA PRO A 396 -20.91 -12.52 -5.04
C PRO A 396 -22.18 -11.86 -4.51
N GLU A 397 -22.63 -12.39 -3.37
CA GLU A 397 -23.54 -11.67 -2.49
C GLU A 397 -22.85 -10.43 -1.91
N ARG A 398 -23.66 -9.55 -1.33
CA ARG A 398 -23.30 -8.15 -1.07
C ARG A 398 -22.20 -8.03 -0.03
N THR A 399 -20.96 -7.76 -0.44
CA THR A 399 -19.82 -7.67 0.48
C THR A 399 -19.51 -6.30 1.09
N TYR A 400 -18.94 -6.31 2.29
CA TYR A 400 -18.37 -5.15 2.97
C TYR A 400 -16.93 -5.48 3.38
N PHE A 401 -16.06 -4.46 3.38
CA PHE A 401 -14.70 -4.55 3.90
C PHE A 401 -13.84 -5.65 3.24
N HIS A 402 -14.11 -5.91 1.96
CA HIS A 402 -13.21 -6.68 1.09
C HIS A 402 -12.06 -5.79 0.64
N SER A 403 -10.99 -6.41 0.15
CA SER A 403 -9.92 -5.71 -0.57
C SER A 403 -10.09 -5.93 -2.07
N MET A 404 -9.55 -5.01 -2.87
CA MET A 404 -9.46 -5.14 -4.31
C MET A 404 -8.08 -4.71 -4.77
N THR A 405 -7.36 -5.62 -5.41
CA THR A 405 -5.99 -5.40 -5.90
C THR A 405 -5.97 -5.46 -7.42
N ALA A 406 -5.40 -4.45 -8.07
CA ALA A 406 -5.15 -4.50 -9.52
C ALA A 406 -4.04 -5.51 -9.85
N LEU A 407 -4.25 -6.32 -10.90
CA LEU A 407 -3.33 -7.31 -11.44
C LEU A 407 -2.82 -6.92 -12.84
N GLY A 408 -3.02 -5.66 -13.21
CA GLY A 408 -2.85 -5.15 -14.57
C GLY A 408 -3.89 -4.08 -14.88
N GLN A 409 -4.03 -3.74 -16.17
CA GLN A 409 -5.00 -2.74 -16.64
C GLN A 409 -6.44 -3.27 -16.70
N ASP A 410 -6.60 -4.58 -16.76
CA ASP A 410 -7.86 -5.25 -17.06
C ASP A 410 -8.24 -6.33 -16.05
N ARG A 411 -7.36 -6.69 -15.11
CA ARG A 411 -7.62 -7.76 -14.13
C ARG A 411 -7.52 -7.23 -12.72
N PHE A 412 -8.44 -7.66 -11.86
CA PHE A 412 -8.50 -7.31 -10.45
C PHE A 412 -8.80 -8.55 -9.62
N LEU A 413 -8.22 -8.63 -8.41
CA LEU A 413 -8.58 -9.64 -7.43
C LEU A 413 -9.36 -8.97 -6.29
N ALA A 414 -10.63 -9.34 -6.13
CA ALA A 414 -11.44 -8.93 -4.98
C ALA A 414 -11.55 -10.07 -3.98
N LEU A 415 -11.19 -9.87 -2.71
CA LEU A 415 -11.15 -10.97 -1.74
C LEU A 415 -11.47 -10.56 -0.28
N GLY A 416 -11.89 -11.56 0.50
CA GLY A 416 -12.29 -11.46 1.91
C GLY A 416 -13.52 -10.57 2.15
N GLY A 417 -13.61 -9.99 3.34
CA GLY A 417 -14.77 -9.20 3.76
C GLY A 417 -15.89 -10.03 4.40
N VAL A 418 -17.05 -9.39 4.61
CA VAL A 418 -18.28 -10.01 5.12
C VAL A 418 -19.40 -9.81 4.12
N ALA A 419 -20.41 -10.68 4.11
CA ALA A 419 -21.60 -10.52 3.27
C ALA A 419 -22.88 -10.51 4.09
N LEU A 420 -23.99 -10.06 3.49
CA LEU A 420 -25.31 -10.24 4.07
C LEU A 420 -25.85 -11.62 3.71
N ASP A 421 -26.29 -12.38 4.72
CA ASP A 421 -27.06 -13.60 4.49
C ASP A 421 -28.50 -13.29 4.04
N SER A 422 -29.27 -14.35 3.79
CA SER A 422 -30.70 -14.26 3.42
C SER A 422 -31.56 -13.56 4.48
N ASN A 423 -31.09 -13.45 5.73
CA ASN A 423 -31.75 -12.74 6.83
C ASN A 423 -31.24 -11.30 7.01
N LYS A 424 -30.41 -10.80 6.08
CA LYS A 424 -29.77 -9.47 6.14
C LYS A 424 -28.87 -9.30 7.37
N LYS A 425 -28.31 -10.40 7.90
CA LYS A 425 -27.26 -10.37 8.92
C LYS A 425 -25.90 -10.42 8.24
N LEU A 426 -24.95 -9.66 8.77
CA LEU A 426 -23.58 -9.74 8.29
C LEU A 426 -22.98 -11.06 8.77
N THR A 427 -22.66 -11.94 7.83
CA THR A 427 -22.05 -13.23 8.09
C THR A 427 -20.65 -13.29 7.52
N ARG A 428 -19.83 -14.15 8.11
CA ARG A 428 -18.55 -14.52 7.51
C ARG A 428 -18.82 -15.26 6.22
N LEU A 429 -18.00 -15.00 5.22
CA LEU A 429 -17.99 -15.78 3.99
C LEU A 429 -17.31 -17.12 4.28
N GLU A 430 -18.11 -18.20 4.38
CA GLU A 430 -17.59 -19.54 4.69
C GLU A 430 -16.73 -20.13 3.56
N ASN A 431 -16.91 -19.66 2.31
CA ASN A 431 -16.34 -20.28 1.11
C ASN A 431 -15.17 -19.51 0.47
N SER A 432 -14.18 -19.02 1.24
CA SER A 432 -12.94 -18.49 0.64
C SER A 432 -13.18 -17.41 -0.42
N PHE A 433 -13.91 -16.35 -0.05
CA PHE A 433 -14.28 -15.27 -0.95
C PHE A 433 -13.07 -14.68 -1.68
N ALA A 434 -12.94 -15.01 -2.96
CA ALA A 434 -11.95 -14.46 -3.87
C ALA A 434 -12.53 -14.51 -5.28
N TYR A 435 -12.45 -13.40 -6.00
CA TYR A 435 -12.96 -13.26 -7.35
C TYR A 435 -11.90 -12.61 -8.23
N LEU A 436 -11.61 -13.26 -9.35
CA LEU A 436 -10.94 -12.60 -10.44
C LEU A 436 -12.00 -11.83 -11.24
N ILE A 437 -11.80 -10.52 -11.35
CA ILE A 437 -12.64 -9.62 -12.14
C ILE A 437 -11.81 -9.21 -13.35
N THR A 438 -12.32 -9.48 -14.55
CA THR A 438 -11.71 -9.07 -15.81
C THR A 438 -12.58 -8.01 -16.48
N TYR A 439 -12.03 -6.83 -16.67
CA TYR A 439 -12.65 -5.70 -17.35
C TYR A 439 -12.36 -5.75 -18.85
N THR A 440 -13.40 -5.62 -19.68
CA THR A 440 -13.22 -5.43 -21.12
C THR A 440 -14.08 -4.26 -21.61
N ASN A 441 -13.52 -3.46 -22.52
CA ASN A 441 -14.24 -2.39 -23.20
C ASN A 441 -14.05 -2.57 -24.72
N PRO A 442 -14.96 -3.29 -25.41
CA PRO A 442 -14.77 -3.66 -26.80
C PRO A 442 -14.93 -2.51 -27.81
N GLY A 443 -15.10 -1.25 -27.38
CA GLY A 443 -15.24 -0.10 -28.26
C GLY A 443 -16.59 -0.08 -28.98
N GLY A 444 -17.53 0.73 -28.47
CA GLY A 444 -18.88 0.88 -29.05
C GLY A 444 -19.99 0.03 -28.42
N ASN A 445 -19.66 -0.86 -27.48
CA ASN A 445 -20.63 -1.52 -26.59
C ASN A 445 -20.43 -1.07 -25.14
N SER A 446 -21.39 -1.41 -24.27
CA SER A 446 -21.24 -1.27 -22.82
C SER A 446 -19.99 -2.01 -22.33
N PRO A 447 -19.19 -1.40 -21.44
CA PRO A 447 -18.06 -2.11 -20.84
C PRO A 447 -18.56 -3.29 -20.02
N THR A 448 -17.80 -4.39 -20.02
CA THR A 448 -18.19 -5.63 -19.36
C THR A 448 -17.21 -6.02 -18.25
N LEU A 449 -17.73 -6.64 -17.19
CA LEU A 449 -16.95 -7.31 -16.16
C LEU A 449 -17.24 -8.81 -16.20
N ALA A 450 -16.25 -9.61 -16.50
CA ALA A 450 -16.30 -11.05 -16.30
C ALA A 450 -15.81 -11.39 -14.89
N VAL A 451 -16.66 -12.01 -14.07
CA VAL A 451 -16.37 -12.34 -12.68
C VAL A 451 -16.26 -13.86 -12.54
N SER A 452 -15.13 -14.34 -12.02
CA SER A 452 -14.88 -15.78 -11.82
C SER A 452 -14.44 -16.03 -10.39
N ALA A 453 -15.16 -16.90 -9.69
CA ALA A 453 -14.81 -17.32 -8.34
C ALA A 453 -13.46 -18.05 -8.31
N ARG A 454 -12.68 -17.81 -7.27
CA ARG A 454 -11.41 -18.47 -6.99
C ARG A 454 -11.51 -19.21 -5.67
N THR A 455 -11.22 -20.50 -5.71
CA THR A 455 -11.21 -21.35 -4.52
C THR A 455 -9.82 -21.36 -3.89
N GLY A 456 -9.74 -21.76 -2.62
CA GLY A 456 -8.46 -21.96 -1.94
C GLY A 456 -7.90 -20.73 -1.23
N PHE A 457 -8.63 -19.62 -1.13
CA PHE A 457 -8.21 -18.49 -0.26
C PHE A 457 -8.14 -18.98 1.20
N PRO A 458 -6.95 -19.11 1.80
CA PRO A 458 -6.84 -19.70 3.12
C PRO A 458 -7.29 -18.70 4.17
N ASN A 459 -8.07 -19.20 5.13
CA ASN A 459 -8.52 -18.42 6.28
C ASN A 459 -9.24 -17.12 5.87
N PRO A 460 -10.50 -17.22 5.39
CA PRO A 460 -11.30 -16.06 5.01
C PRO A 460 -11.35 -15.02 6.13
N ARG A 461 -11.11 -13.76 5.79
CA ARG A 461 -10.83 -12.71 6.78
C ARG A 461 -11.30 -11.32 6.35
N ILE A 462 -11.48 -10.45 7.33
CA ILE A 462 -11.95 -9.06 7.16
C ILE A 462 -10.92 -8.06 7.68
N PHE A 463 -10.94 -6.82 7.19
CA PHE A 463 -9.94 -5.81 7.56
C PHE A 463 -8.48 -6.29 7.42
N HIS A 464 -8.26 -7.15 6.42
CA HIS A 464 -6.95 -7.52 5.92
C HIS A 464 -6.52 -6.50 4.86
N THR A 465 -5.28 -6.62 4.40
CA THR A 465 -4.83 -5.89 3.20
C THR A 465 -4.34 -6.87 2.16
N ALA A 466 -4.63 -6.57 0.90
CA ALA A 466 -4.13 -7.30 -0.26
C ALA A 466 -3.47 -6.31 -1.20
N THR A 467 -2.23 -6.58 -1.59
CA THR A 467 -1.46 -5.69 -2.47
C THR A 467 -0.59 -6.48 -3.44
N SER A 468 -0.29 -5.86 -4.59
CA SER A 468 0.58 -6.42 -5.62
C SER A 468 1.55 -5.35 -6.10
N HIS A 469 2.83 -5.72 -6.22
CA HIS A 469 3.88 -4.82 -6.74
C HIS A 469 4.07 -4.95 -8.26
N ASP A 470 3.74 -6.11 -8.83
CA ASP A 470 4.05 -6.47 -10.20
C ASP A 470 2.82 -6.93 -11.00
N GLY A 471 1.64 -6.96 -10.37
CA GLY A 471 0.39 -7.48 -10.94
C GLY A 471 0.36 -8.99 -11.10
N LYS A 472 1.43 -9.71 -10.76
CA LYS A 472 1.54 -11.17 -10.90
C LYS A 472 1.30 -11.88 -9.59
N VAL A 473 1.68 -11.25 -8.48
CA VAL A 473 1.53 -11.82 -7.15
C VAL A 473 0.76 -10.86 -6.26
N VAL A 474 -0.31 -11.34 -5.63
CA VAL A 474 -0.98 -10.62 -4.54
C VAL A 474 -0.52 -11.19 -3.21
N THR A 475 0.01 -10.33 -2.37
CA THR A 475 0.32 -10.63 -0.97
C THR A 475 -0.84 -10.17 -0.09
N ILE A 476 -1.36 -11.08 0.72
CA ILE A 476 -2.53 -10.87 1.58
C ILE A 476 -2.10 -11.04 3.04
N VAL A 477 -2.28 -10.00 3.83
CA VAL A 477 -1.72 -9.90 5.18
C VAL A 477 -2.77 -9.52 6.22
N GLY A 478 -2.59 -10.06 7.43
CA GLY A 478 -3.42 -9.75 8.59
C GLY A 478 -4.91 -10.02 8.38
N GLY A 479 -5.74 -9.27 9.10
CA GLY A 479 -7.20 -9.36 9.12
C GLY A 479 -7.73 -10.23 10.26
N PHE A 480 -9.02 -10.05 10.57
CA PHE A 480 -9.72 -10.89 11.54
C PHE A 480 -10.26 -12.15 10.85
N LEU A 481 -9.98 -13.32 11.42
CA LEU A 481 -10.46 -14.63 10.93
C LEU A 481 -11.94 -14.88 11.18
N GLY A 482 -12.61 -13.99 11.89
CA GLY A 482 -14.02 -14.11 12.22
C GLY A 482 -14.59 -12.77 12.64
N LEU A 483 -15.88 -12.77 12.93
CA LEU A 483 -16.57 -11.57 13.41
C LEU A 483 -16.22 -11.25 14.87
N ASN A 484 -15.71 -12.24 15.62
CA ASN A 484 -15.28 -12.12 17.02
C ASN A 484 -13.97 -11.34 17.20
N GLY A 485 -13.24 -11.03 16.12
CA GLY A 485 -12.06 -10.17 16.17
C GLY A 485 -10.72 -10.86 16.49
N SER A 486 -10.59 -12.18 16.29
CA SER A 486 -9.27 -12.83 16.37
C SER A 486 -8.47 -12.54 15.09
N ALA A 487 -7.32 -11.88 15.22
CA ALA A 487 -6.45 -11.62 14.08
C ALA A 487 -5.62 -12.85 13.68
N THR A 488 -5.06 -12.81 12.48
CA THR A 488 -4.14 -13.85 11.97
C THR A 488 -2.77 -13.29 11.67
N ASP A 489 -1.76 -14.11 11.89
CA ASP A 489 -0.37 -13.90 11.47
C ASP A 489 -0.09 -14.48 10.08
N GLN A 490 -0.94 -15.39 9.60
CA GLN A 490 -0.74 -16.04 8.32
C GLN A 490 -0.79 -15.07 7.13
N VAL A 491 0.21 -15.20 6.26
CA VAL A 491 0.27 -14.52 4.96
C VAL A 491 -0.29 -15.46 3.91
N ALA A 492 -1.18 -14.94 3.06
CA ALA A 492 -1.68 -15.67 1.91
C ALA A 492 -1.20 -15.02 0.61
N TYR A 493 -1.19 -15.83 -0.43
CA TYR A 493 -0.56 -15.48 -1.69
C TYR A 493 -1.44 -15.92 -2.83
N PHE A 494 -1.68 -15.04 -3.81
CA PHE A 494 -2.36 -15.38 -5.04
C PHE A 494 -1.43 -15.18 -6.22
N ASP A 495 -1.20 -16.24 -6.98
CA ASP A 495 -0.47 -16.21 -8.25
C ASP A 495 -1.47 -15.91 -9.37
N ALA A 496 -1.35 -14.73 -9.99
CA ALA A 496 -2.22 -14.23 -11.05
C ALA A 496 -1.90 -14.80 -12.45
N ASP A 497 -0.76 -15.49 -12.61
CA ASP A 497 -0.45 -16.24 -13.81
C ASP A 497 -1.05 -17.65 -13.70
N ALA A 498 -0.88 -18.30 -12.54
CA ALA A 498 -1.46 -19.62 -12.26
C ALA A 498 -2.96 -19.57 -11.90
N LEU A 499 -3.48 -18.39 -11.55
CA LEU A 499 -4.84 -18.15 -11.08
C LEU A 499 -5.23 -18.98 -9.84
N THR A 500 -4.26 -19.22 -8.96
CA THR A 500 -4.42 -20.06 -7.76
C THR A 500 -3.81 -19.41 -6.52
N PHE A 501 -4.29 -19.80 -5.35
CA PHE A 501 -3.62 -19.46 -4.10
C PHE A 501 -2.41 -20.37 -3.91
N ALA A 502 -1.25 -19.76 -3.73
CA ALA A 502 0.00 -20.50 -3.57
C ALA A 502 0.10 -21.09 -2.15
N SER A 503 0.65 -22.30 -2.04
CA SER A 503 0.93 -22.98 -0.77
C SER A 503 2.30 -22.60 -0.19
N GLU A 504 2.76 -21.39 -0.46
CA GLU A 504 4.11 -20.95 -0.10
C GLU A 504 4.38 -21.10 1.41
N PRO A 505 5.64 -21.35 1.80
CA PRO A 505 6.01 -21.39 3.21
C PRO A 505 5.65 -20.06 3.86
N GLN A 506 4.95 -20.14 4.98
CA GLN A 506 4.71 -18.97 5.83
C GLN A 506 6.06 -18.35 6.22
N PRO A 507 6.15 -17.02 6.36
CA PRO A 507 7.38 -16.37 6.80
C PRO A 507 7.91 -17.00 8.09
N THR A 508 9.17 -17.43 8.10
CA THR A 508 9.77 -18.21 9.20
C THR A 508 10.14 -17.37 10.43
N GLY A 509 9.93 -16.04 10.37
CA GLY A 509 10.33 -15.07 11.39
C GLY A 509 9.24 -14.65 12.39
N GLY A 510 8.06 -15.28 12.37
CA GLY A 510 6.96 -14.93 13.27
C GLY A 510 6.35 -13.58 12.91
N PHE A 511 5.42 -13.59 11.97
CA PHE A 511 4.61 -12.42 11.63
C PHE A 511 3.68 -12.08 12.80
N ALA A 512 3.58 -10.82 13.23
CA ALA A 512 2.66 -10.48 14.30
C ALA A 512 1.21 -10.49 13.80
N ALA A 513 0.35 -11.27 14.45
CA ALA A 513 -1.08 -11.30 14.14
C ALA A 513 -1.69 -9.90 14.28
N ARG A 514 -2.34 -9.40 13.22
CA ARG A 514 -2.87 -8.04 13.18
C ARG A 514 -4.11 -7.91 12.30
N ALA A 515 -5.02 -7.03 12.68
CA ALA A 515 -6.16 -6.62 11.86
C ALA A 515 -6.44 -5.14 12.03
N GLY A 516 -7.11 -4.53 11.05
CA GLY A 516 -7.30 -3.07 11.01
C GLY A 516 -5.99 -2.28 11.04
N HIS A 517 -4.93 -2.89 10.48
CA HIS A 517 -3.62 -2.30 10.31
C HIS A 517 -3.59 -1.51 8.99
N VAL A 518 -2.51 -0.78 8.78
CA VAL A 518 -2.15 -0.23 7.48
C VAL A 518 -1.13 -1.15 6.83
N ALA A 519 -1.29 -1.41 5.53
CA ALA A 519 -0.24 -1.99 4.71
C ALA A 519 0.01 -1.13 3.46
N LEU A 520 1.28 -0.89 3.14
CA LEU A 520 1.70 -0.13 1.97
C LEU A 520 2.79 -0.87 1.20
N SER A 521 2.55 -1.10 -0.09
CA SER A 521 3.59 -1.50 -1.02
C SER A 521 4.54 -0.32 -1.25
N LEU A 522 5.79 -0.48 -0.85
CA LEU A 522 6.83 0.53 -1.01
C LEU A 522 7.54 0.39 -2.36
N LYS A 523 8.19 1.47 -2.81
CA LYS A 523 9.01 1.51 -4.04
C LYS A 523 10.16 0.50 -4.08
N ASN A 524 10.59 -0.03 -2.94
CA ASN A 524 11.64 -1.04 -2.83
C ASN A 524 11.11 -2.48 -2.84
N ASP A 525 9.84 -2.67 -3.21
CA ASP A 525 9.12 -3.94 -3.23
C ASP A 525 8.96 -4.63 -1.87
N ALA A 526 9.27 -3.92 -0.79
CA ALA A 526 8.85 -4.30 0.54
C ALA A 526 7.41 -3.84 0.80
N LEU A 527 6.76 -4.54 1.71
CA LEU A 527 5.48 -4.19 2.29
C LEU A 527 5.72 -3.61 3.68
N TYR A 528 5.35 -2.35 3.90
CA TYR A 528 5.25 -1.78 5.23
C TYR A 528 3.95 -2.18 5.88
N LEU A 529 4.01 -2.63 7.14
CA LEU A 529 2.86 -2.93 7.98
C LEU A 529 2.91 -2.09 9.25
N GLY A 530 1.83 -1.38 9.54
CA GLY A 530 1.77 -0.45 10.67
C GLY A 530 0.49 -0.59 11.48
N GLY A 531 0.65 -0.72 12.80
CA GLY A 531 -0.46 -0.80 13.74
C GLY A 531 -1.30 -2.06 13.56
N GLY A 532 -2.59 -1.91 13.84
CA GLY A 532 -3.50 -3.03 14.04
C GLY A 532 -3.29 -3.70 15.40
N ILE A 533 -4.16 -4.68 15.64
CA ILE A 533 -4.21 -5.44 16.89
C ILE A 533 -4.39 -6.93 16.62
N SER A 534 -3.91 -7.75 17.53
CA SER A 534 -4.16 -9.18 17.57
C SER A 534 -5.49 -9.51 18.25
N ALA A 535 -5.82 -8.73 19.30
CA ALA A 535 -7.04 -8.79 20.08
C ALA A 535 -7.42 -7.40 20.61
N ALA A 536 -8.66 -7.21 21.08
CA ALA A 536 -9.16 -5.90 21.52
C ALA A 536 -8.33 -5.31 22.67
N GLU A 537 -7.82 -6.16 23.56
CA GLU A 537 -7.06 -5.80 24.75
C GLU A 537 -5.73 -5.11 24.41
N ASP A 538 -5.19 -5.33 23.21
CA ASP A 538 -3.92 -4.70 22.77
C ASP A 538 -3.99 -3.17 22.75
N LEU A 539 -5.20 -2.59 22.58
CA LEU A 539 -5.39 -1.13 22.64
C LEU A 539 -5.22 -0.56 24.05
N THR A 540 -5.29 -1.39 25.08
CA THR A 540 -5.12 -0.97 26.49
C THR A 540 -3.71 -1.19 27.01
N LYS A 541 -2.88 -1.95 26.28
CA LYS A 541 -1.50 -2.19 26.65
C LYS A 541 -0.66 -0.95 26.37
N ALA A 542 0.30 -0.66 27.25
CA ALA A 542 1.33 0.35 27.01
C ALA A 542 2.38 -0.10 25.98
N GLU A 543 2.02 -1.07 25.13
CA GLU A 543 2.89 -1.65 24.11
C GLU A 543 2.98 -0.73 22.89
N GLN A 544 4.07 -0.88 22.17
CA GLN A 544 4.42 -0.04 21.04
C GLN A 544 3.66 -0.49 19.80
N MET A 545 3.30 0.46 18.93
CA MET A 545 2.73 0.14 17.63
C MET A 545 3.61 -0.86 16.90
N LEU A 546 3.02 -1.96 16.44
CA LEU A 546 3.72 -2.93 15.61
C LEU A 546 4.01 -2.33 14.24
N SER A 547 5.29 -2.14 13.94
CA SER A 547 5.78 -1.67 12.63
C SER A 547 6.74 -2.69 12.04
N GLU A 548 6.39 -3.24 10.88
CA GLU A 548 7.16 -4.28 10.20
C GLU A 548 7.41 -3.93 8.74
N LEU A 549 8.54 -4.43 8.20
CA LEU A 549 8.80 -4.52 6.78
C LEU A 549 8.92 -5.98 6.38
N ILE A 550 8.30 -6.34 5.25
CA ILE A 550 8.36 -7.69 4.70
C ILE A 550 8.67 -7.62 3.23
N VAL A 551 9.57 -8.48 2.76
CA VAL A 551 9.67 -8.80 1.34
C VAL A 551 9.02 -10.16 1.11
N PRO A 552 7.91 -10.22 0.36
CA PRO A 552 7.25 -11.49 0.03
C PRO A 552 8.21 -12.47 -0.68
N GLY A 553 8.15 -13.75 -0.32
CA GLY A 553 9.01 -14.80 -0.90
C GLY A 553 8.83 -15.05 -2.41
N MET A 554 7.82 -14.46 -3.04
CA MET A 554 7.59 -14.55 -4.48
C MET A 554 8.11 -13.36 -5.28
N VAL A 555 8.72 -12.36 -4.63
CA VAL A 555 9.34 -11.26 -5.36
C VAL A 555 10.52 -11.82 -6.15
N ARG A 556 10.38 -11.84 -7.48
CA ARG A 556 11.44 -12.28 -8.39
C ARG A 556 12.66 -11.36 -8.26
N TYR A 557 13.82 -11.93 -7.97
CA TYR A 557 15.10 -11.24 -7.95
C TYR A 557 15.98 -11.65 -9.13
N CYS A 558 16.78 -10.72 -9.67
CA CYS A 558 17.91 -10.82 -10.63
C CYS A 558 17.82 -11.75 -11.87
N ASP A 559 17.26 -12.96 -11.78
CA ASP A 559 17.39 -14.08 -12.72
C ASP A 559 16.13 -14.93 -12.97
N ALA A 560 15.00 -14.73 -12.28
CA ALA A 560 13.76 -15.46 -12.60
C ALA A 560 13.06 -14.95 -13.90
N LEU A 561 13.80 -14.26 -14.76
CA LEU A 561 13.44 -13.90 -16.12
C LEU A 561 14.29 -14.80 -17.03
N VAL A 562 13.64 -15.88 -17.48
CA VAL A 562 14.01 -16.84 -18.51
C VAL A 562 15.28 -16.47 -19.30
N PRO A 563 16.31 -17.34 -19.41
CA PRO A 563 17.32 -17.15 -20.44
C PRO A 563 16.58 -17.11 -21.78
N VAL A 564 16.64 -15.98 -22.48
CA VAL A 564 16.15 -15.88 -23.87
C VAL A 564 16.67 -17.13 -24.56
N LYS A 565 15.77 -18.08 -24.89
CA LYS A 565 16.14 -19.25 -25.67
C LYS A 565 16.84 -18.68 -26.88
N GLY A 566 18.14 -18.97 -26.98
CA GLY A 566 19.01 -18.41 -27.99
C GLY A 566 18.29 -18.48 -29.33
N GLU A 567 18.35 -17.37 -30.06
CA GLU A 567 18.12 -17.37 -31.49
C GLU A 567 18.80 -18.61 -32.05
N GLY A 568 17.97 -19.61 -32.36
CA GLY A 568 18.41 -20.80 -33.05
C GLY A 568 18.85 -20.30 -34.41
N GLY A 569 20.16 -20.10 -34.55
CA GLY A 569 20.77 -19.89 -35.84
C GLY A 569 20.32 -21.00 -36.79
N ASN A 570 19.67 -20.58 -37.86
CA ASN A 570 20.05 -20.91 -39.22
C ASN A 570 19.88 -19.67 -40.08
#